data_AF-A0A5N5CUV2-F1
#
_entry.id   AF-A0A5N5CUV2-F1
#
_cell.length_a   1.000
_cell.length_b   1.000
_cell.length_c   1.000
_cell.angle_alpha   90.00
_cell.angle_beta   90.00
_cell.angle_gamma   90.00
#
_symmetry.space_group_name_H-M   'P 1'
#
loop_
_entity.id
_entity.type
_entity.pdbx_description
1 polymer ?
#
loop_
_entity_poly.entity_id
_entity_poly.type
_entity_poly.pdbx_seq_one_letter_code
_entity_poly.pdbx_strand_id
1 'polypeptide(L)'
;MQQVTRMTLLASQQHHFHKALYNLTKSNAHSTTSKTSHETTKPTRIAILGGGITGLTAAFYARKRFPDATITLFESTHRLGGVIDSITAHIDNDNTSAICDTGTRTLRANAPRGIVTLDLLHALNLTPLILPVPTTSPAACTRYILSPTTHRPIPIPMPSGTSAPSSPHSPSQPNNPNPNHLLP
;
A
#
# COMPACT_ATOMS: atom_id res chain seq x y z
N MET A 1 -11.26 -35.08 3.95
CA MET A 1 -11.74 -34.46 5.21
C MET A 1 -10.95 -33.18 5.42
N GLN A 2 -11.54 -32.01 5.12
CA GLN A 2 -10.87 -30.71 5.32
C GLN A 2 -11.03 -30.30 6.80
N GLN A 3 -9.91 -30.04 7.49
CA GLN A 3 -9.93 -29.50 8.85
C GLN A 3 -10.29 -28.01 8.79
N VAL A 4 -11.36 -27.65 9.48
CA VAL A 4 -11.77 -26.25 9.70
C VAL A 4 -11.00 -25.73 10.91
N THR A 5 -9.91 -25.01 10.65
CA THR A 5 -9.15 -24.33 11.72
C THR A 5 -9.91 -23.07 12.15
N ARG A 6 -10.47 -23.10 13.36
CA ARG A 6 -11.22 -21.98 13.97
C ARG A 6 -10.24 -21.05 14.68
N MET A 7 -9.83 -19.96 14.03
CA MET A 7 -8.92 -18.97 14.63
C MET A 7 -9.71 -17.88 15.37
N THR A 8 -9.66 -17.90 16.70
CA THR A 8 -10.29 -16.89 17.57
C THR A 8 -9.28 -15.78 17.84
N LEU A 9 -9.44 -14.62 17.19
CA LEU A 9 -8.62 -13.44 17.47
C LEU A 9 -9.19 -12.71 18.70
N LEU A 10 -8.45 -12.70 19.81
CA LEU A 10 -8.71 -11.86 20.98
C LEU A 10 -7.85 -10.60 20.86
N ALA A 11 -8.50 -9.45 20.70
CA ALA A 11 -7.83 -8.15 20.74
C ALA A 11 -8.33 -7.37 21.97
N SER A 12 -7.40 -7.06 22.86
CA SER A 12 -7.57 -6.18 24.03
C SER A 12 -7.77 -4.72 23.59
N GLN A 13 -8.55 -3.98 24.39
CA GLN A 13 -9.04 -2.63 24.13
C GLN A 13 -7.96 -1.58 23.84
N GLN A 14 -8.28 -0.55 23.03
CA GLN A 14 -8.16 0.87 23.40
C GLN A 14 -9.23 1.75 22.69
N HIS A 15 -9.85 2.61 23.48
CA HIS A 15 -10.98 3.49 23.18
C HIS A 15 -10.52 4.92 22.78
N HIS A 16 -11.43 5.65 22.13
CA HIS A 16 -11.39 7.08 21.76
C HIS A 16 -10.84 7.42 20.35
N PHE A 17 -11.48 8.40 19.69
CA PHE A 17 -11.24 9.02 18.36
C PHE A 17 -12.16 8.66 17.17
N HIS A 18 -12.85 7.52 17.11
CA HIS A 18 -13.53 7.11 15.87
C HIS A 18 -14.91 7.75 15.57
N LYS A 19 -15.45 8.63 16.44
CA LYS A 19 -16.81 9.20 16.23
C LYS A 19 -16.89 10.24 15.13
N ALA A 20 -15.79 10.93 14.78
CA ALA A 20 -15.82 12.09 13.88
C ALA A 20 -15.95 11.71 12.38
N LEU A 21 -15.35 10.61 11.93
CA LEU A 21 -15.34 10.24 10.50
C LEU A 21 -16.64 9.56 10.04
N TYR A 22 -17.44 9.03 10.97
CA TYR A 22 -18.68 8.31 10.66
C TYR A 22 -19.81 9.24 10.16
N ASN A 23 -19.78 10.53 10.54
CA ASN A 23 -20.87 11.45 10.22
C ASN A 23 -20.78 12.08 8.83
N LEU A 24 -19.64 11.96 8.13
CA LEU A 24 -19.41 12.68 6.86
C LEU A 24 -19.94 11.94 5.61
N THR A 25 -20.31 10.67 5.72
CA THR A 25 -20.74 9.84 4.57
C THR A 25 -22.25 9.60 4.51
N LYS A 26 -23.04 10.23 5.39
CA LYS A 26 -24.47 9.94 5.54
C LYS A 26 -25.39 11.05 5.01
N SER A 27 -25.09 11.59 3.82
CA SER A 27 -26.07 12.41 3.10
C SER A 27 -26.20 11.94 1.64
N ASN A 28 -27.45 11.71 1.27
CA ASN A 28 -27.99 11.43 -0.07
C ASN A 28 -27.88 9.99 -0.61
N ALA A 29 -28.83 9.16 -0.17
CA ALA A 29 -29.41 8.12 -1.02
C ALA A 29 -30.94 8.14 -0.84
N HIS A 30 -31.64 8.74 -1.80
CA HIS A 30 -33.07 8.57 -2.00
C HIS A 30 -33.27 7.23 -2.73
N SER A 31 -33.87 6.24 -2.06
CA SER A 31 -34.36 5.03 -2.71
C SER A 31 -35.75 4.70 -2.19
N THR A 32 -36.72 4.83 -3.08
CA THR A 32 -38.09 4.34 -2.94
C THR A 32 -38.10 2.83 -2.89
N THR A 33 -38.33 2.27 -1.69
CA THR A 33 -38.66 0.84 -1.51
C THR A 33 -39.51 0.67 -0.25
N SER A 34 -40.49 -0.22 -0.35
CA SER A 34 -41.54 -0.57 0.62
C SER A 34 -41.10 -0.63 2.08
N LYS A 35 -41.84 0.07 2.96
CA LYS A 35 -41.72 0.03 4.42
C LYS A 35 -42.16 -1.33 4.97
N THR A 36 -41.24 -2.27 5.11
CA THR A 36 -41.31 -3.33 6.13
C THR A 36 -40.60 -2.82 7.37
N SER A 37 -41.32 -2.69 8.48
CA SER A 37 -40.80 -2.30 9.78
C SER A 37 -39.89 -3.40 10.35
N HIS A 38 -38.65 -3.46 9.87
CA HIS A 38 -37.63 -4.33 10.43
C HIS A 38 -36.98 -3.58 11.60
N GLU A 39 -37.22 -4.06 12.82
CA GLU A 39 -36.42 -3.68 13.98
C GLU A 39 -34.94 -3.91 13.61
N THR A 40 -34.13 -2.84 13.68
CA THR A 40 -32.72 -2.89 13.27
C THR A 40 -31.91 -3.63 14.33
N THR A 41 -32.03 -4.95 14.38
CA THR A 41 -31.25 -5.80 15.27
C THR A 41 -29.80 -5.80 14.82
N LYS A 42 -28.87 -5.54 15.75
CA LYS A 42 -27.43 -5.65 15.46
C LYS A 42 -27.10 -7.08 15.00
N PRO A 43 -26.20 -7.26 14.02
CA PRO A 43 -25.83 -8.59 13.57
C PRO A 43 -25.14 -9.36 14.71
N THR A 44 -25.61 -10.58 14.99
CA THR A 44 -25.02 -11.48 15.99
C THR A 44 -23.99 -12.44 15.38
N ARG A 45 -24.05 -12.65 14.06
CA ARG A 45 -23.15 -13.52 13.31
C ARG A 45 -22.78 -12.87 11.98
N ILE A 46 -21.49 -12.89 11.65
CA ILE A 46 -20.95 -12.30 10.42
C ILE A 46 -20.03 -13.34 9.77
N ALA A 47 -20.36 -13.74 8.55
CA ALA A 47 -19.50 -14.58 7.72
C ALA A 47 -18.75 -13.71 6.71
N ILE A 48 -17.46 -13.96 6.55
CA ILE A 48 -16.58 -13.28 5.60
C ILE A 48 -15.98 -14.34 4.68
N LEU A 49 -16.15 -14.15 3.38
CA LEU A 49 -15.63 -15.07 2.37
C LEU A 49 -14.40 -14.44 1.72
N GLY A 50 -13.26 -15.11 1.84
CA GLY A 50 -11.95 -14.65 1.41
C GLY A 50 -11.09 -14.13 2.57
N GLY A 51 -9.89 -14.69 2.69
CA GLY A 51 -8.84 -14.32 3.64
C GLY A 51 -7.74 -13.43 3.05
N GLY A 52 -8.00 -12.78 1.92
CA GLY A 52 -7.14 -11.72 1.38
C GLY A 52 -7.19 -10.44 2.22
N ILE A 53 -6.36 -9.45 1.87
CA ILE A 53 -6.27 -8.17 2.60
C ILE A 53 -7.65 -7.52 2.83
N THR A 54 -8.52 -7.50 1.83
CA THR A 54 -9.88 -6.95 1.94
C THR A 54 -10.73 -7.69 2.97
N GLY A 55 -10.71 -9.04 2.97
CA GLY A 55 -11.48 -9.85 3.91
C GLY A 55 -10.96 -9.75 5.34
N LEU A 56 -9.63 -9.71 5.50
CA LEU A 56 -8.99 -9.49 6.80
C LEU A 56 -9.30 -8.09 7.36
N THR A 57 -9.22 -7.05 6.52
CA THR A 57 -9.61 -5.69 6.91
C THR A 57 -11.10 -5.60 7.23
N ALA A 58 -11.98 -6.28 6.48
CA ALA A 58 -13.40 -6.37 6.80
C ALA A 58 -13.63 -7.05 8.16
N ALA A 59 -12.92 -8.13 8.45
CA ALA A 59 -13.00 -8.83 9.73
C ALA A 59 -12.55 -7.93 10.90
N PHE A 60 -11.45 -7.20 10.71
CA PHE A 60 -10.92 -6.25 11.69
C PHE A 60 -11.95 -5.17 12.03
N TYR A 61 -12.50 -4.48 11.03
CA TYR A 61 -13.49 -3.42 11.26
C TYR A 61 -14.86 -3.96 11.71
N ALA A 62 -15.26 -5.15 11.26
CA ALA A 62 -16.46 -5.82 11.77
C ALA A 62 -16.34 -6.11 13.27
N ARG A 63 -15.18 -6.60 13.74
CA ARG A 63 -14.95 -6.83 15.17
C ARG A 63 -15.00 -5.54 15.97
N LYS A 64 -14.41 -4.46 15.46
CA LYS A 64 -14.44 -3.14 16.10
C LYS A 64 -15.86 -2.57 16.17
N ARG A 65 -16.69 -2.83 15.15
CA ARG A 65 -18.05 -2.29 15.03
C ARG A 65 -19.08 -3.11 15.82
N PHE A 66 -18.92 -4.43 15.84
CA PHE A 66 -19.83 -5.38 16.45
C PHE A 66 -19.03 -6.33 17.38
N PRO A 67 -18.62 -5.84 18.57
CA PRO A 67 -17.74 -6.61 19.47
C PRO A 67 -18.38 -7.93 19.94
N ASP A 68 -19.72 -7.96 20.04
CA ASP A 68 -20.48 -9.13 20.49
C ASP A 68 -20.85 -10.09 19.35
N ALA A 69 -20.57 -9.72 18.09
CA ALA A 69 -20.88 -10.57 16.95
C ALA A 69 -19.84 -11.69 16.82
N THR A 70 -20.32 -12.91 16.56
CA THR A 70 -19.44 -14.00 16.14
C THR A 70 -19.02 -13.77 14.69
N ILE A 71 -17.72 -13.56 14.46
CA ILE A 71 -17.15 -13.36 13.13
C ILE A 71 -16.46 -14.65 12.69
N THR A 72 -16.81 -15.16 11.52
CA THR A 72 -16.20 -16.35 10.91
C THR A 72 -15.67 -16.00 9.53
N LEU A 73 -14.37 -16.17 9.33
CA LEU A 73 -13.70 -15.95 8.05
C LEU A 73 -13.42 -17.30 7.39
N PHE A 74 -13.78 -17.41 6.12
CA PHE A 74 -13.55 -18.58 5.29
C PHE A 74 -12.54 -18.25 4.21
N GLU A 75 -11.46 -19.01 4.12
CA GLU A 75 -10.46 -18.92 3.06
C GLU A 75 -10.32 -20.29 2.41
N SER A 76 -10.29 -20.32 1.08
CA SER A 76 -10.21 -21.55 0.29
C SER A 76 -8.80 -22.16 0.26
N THR A 77 -7.79 -21.32 0.42
CA THR A 77 -6.38 -21.69 0.38
C THR A 77 -5.84 -22.02 1.77
N HIS A 78 -4.61 -22.52 1.81
CA HIS A 78 -3.93 -22.94 3.03
C HIS A 78 -3.31 -21.78 3.82
N ARG A 79 -3.41 -20.53 3.33
CA ARG A 79 -2.82 -19.34 3.96
C ARG A 79 -3.74 -18.13 3.83
N LEU A 80 -3.56 -17.15 4.71
CA LEU A 80 -4.19 -15.84 4.61
C LEU A 80 -3.30 -14.87 3.82
N GLY A 81 -3.88 -13.75 3.38
CA GLY A 81 -3.15 -12.66 2.70
C GLY A 81 -3.53 -12.50 1.23
N GLY A 82 -4.06 -13.54 0.59
CA GLY A 82 -4.40 -13.52 -0.83
C GLY A 82 -3.16 -13.26 -1.69
N VAL A 83 -3.21 -12.25 -2.56
CA VAL A 83 -2.09 -11.85 -3.45
C VAL A 83 -0.92 -11.24 -2.68
N ILE A 84 -1.10 -10.85 -1.41
CA ILE A 84 0.01 -10.37 -0.58
C ILE A 84 0.73 -11.58 0.04
N ASP A 85 1.94 -11.81 -0.44
CA ASP A 85 2.84 -12.85 0.06
C ASP A 85 4.29 -12.46 -0.24
N SER A 86 5.21 -12.97 0.59
CA SER A 86 6.64 -12.74 0.47
C SER A 86 7.36 -14.06 0.69
N ILE A 87 8.35 -14.34 -0.16
CA ILE A 87 9.20 -15.52 -0.05
C ILE A 87 10.64 -15.10 0.22
N THR A 88 11.38 -15.92 0.96
CA THR A 88 12.83 -15.73 1.12
C THR A 88 13.54 -16.54 0.05
N ALA A 89 14.27 -15.86 -0.82
CA ALA A 89 15.08 -16.48 -1.88
C ALA A 89 16.57 -16.43 -1.50
N HIS A 90 17.26 -17.56 -1.62
CA HIS A 90 18.72 -17.63 -1.48
C HIS A 90 19.37 -17.21 -2.80
N ILE A 91 20.24 -16.21 -2.76
CA ILE A 91 20.83 -15.61 -3.98
C ILE A 91 22.14 -16.32 -4.34
N ASP A 92 23.01 -16.57 -3.36
CA ASP A 92 24.35 -17.11 -3.58
C ASP A 92 24.71 -18.19 -2.53
N ASN A 93 25.84 -18.87 -2.76
CA ASN A 93 26.43 -19.85 -1.83
C ASN A 93 26.91 -19.23 -0.50
N ASP A 94 27.01 -17.90 -0.42
CA ASP A 94 27.52 -17.16 0.75
C ASP A 94 26.42 -16.87 1.80
N ASN A 95 25.37 -17.69 1.83
CA ASN A 95 24.26 -17.59 2.77
C ASN A 95 23.47 -16.26 2.69
N THR A 96 23.56 -15.57 1.54
CA THR A 96 22.83 -14.33 1.28
C THR A 96 21.40 -14.65 0.86
N SER A 97 20.43 -14.07 1.57
CA SER A 97 19.01 -14.19 1.26
C SER A 97 18.36 -12.85 0.97
N ALA A 98 17.40 -12.83 0.06
CA ALA A 98 16.53 -11.69 -0.19
C ALA A 98 15.06 -12.03 0.07
N ILE A 99 14.29 -11.03 0.47
CA ILE A 99 12.83 -11.12 0.55
C ILE A 99 12.26 -10.69 -0.80
N CYS A 100 11.43 -11.55 -1.38
CA CYS A 100 10.78 -11.32 -2.66
C CYS A 100 9.26 -11.31 -2.45
N ASP A 101 8.63 -10.15 -2.59
CA ASP A 101 7.18 -10.07 -2.65
C ASP A 101 6.69 -10.67 -3.98
N THR A 102 5.69 -11.55 -3.90
CA THR A 102 5.12 -12.22 -5.08
C THR A 102 3.95 -11.44 -5.70
N GLY A 103 3.52 -10.36 -5.05
CA GLY A 103 2.43 -9.48 -5.50
C GLY A 103 2.70 -8.00 -5.24
N THR A 104 1.97 -7.42 -4.28
CA THR A 104 2.05 -5.98 -3.95
C THR A 104 3.35 -5.65 -3.20
N ARG A 105 4.10 -4.66 -3.68
CA ARG A 105 5.43 -4.29 -3.13
C ARG A 105 5.47 -3.04 -2.27
N THR A 106 4.61 -2.05 -2.54
CA THR A 106 4.64 -0.77 -1.81
C THR A 106 3.24 -0.18 -1.64
N LEU A 107 3.05 0.53 -0.52
CA LEU A 107 1.88 1.35 -0.27
C LEU A 107 2.25 2.82 -0.46
N ARG A 108 1.44 3.53 -1.24
CA ARG A 108 1.64 4.96 -1.47
C ARG A 108 0.99 5.76 -0.33
N ALA A 109 1.80 6.13 0.67
CA ALA A 109 1.33 6.83 1.86
C ALA A 109 0.72 8.21 1.58
N ASN A 110 1.17 8.91 0.53
CA ASN A 110 0.67 10.25 0.16
C ASN A 110 -0.62 10.25 -0.68
N ALA A 111 -1.19 9.08 -0.97
CA ALA A 111 -2.50 9.01 -1.63
C ALA A 111 -3.62 9.28 -0.60
N PRO A 112 -4.72 9.97 -0.96
CA PRO A 112 -5.84 10.23 -0.03
C PRO A 112 -6.38 8.98 0.67
N ARG A 113 -6.33 7.81 -0.01
CA ARG A 113 -6.77 6.52 0.55
C ARG A 113 -5.73 5.82 1.42
N GLY A 114 -4.46 6.25 1.37
CA GLY A 114 -3.35 5.67 2.14
C GLY A 114 -3.51 5.85 3.64
N ILE A 115 -4.18 6.92 4.08
CA ILE A 115 -4.37 7.22 5.50
C ILE A 115 -5.14 6.13 6.25
N VAL A 116 -6.13 5.51 5.59
CA VAL A 116 -6.90 4.40 6.19
C VAL A 116 -6.02 3.18 6.43
N THR A 117 -5.09 2.93 5.51
CA THR A 117 -4.13 1.82 5.68
C THR A 117 -3.12 2.14 6.78
N LEU A 118 -2.66 3.39 6.88
CA LEU A 118 -1.77 3.82 7.96
C LEU A 118 -2.44 3.74 9.34
N ASP A 119 -3.71 4.12 9.44
CA ASP A 119 -4.51 3.97 10.67
C ASP A 119 -4.63 2.49 11.06
N LEU A 120 -4.87 1.60 10.09
CA LEU A 120 -4.90 0.16 10.31
C LEU A 120 -3.54 -0.37 10.81
N LEU A 121 -2.43 0.03 10.18
CA LEU A 121 -1.09 -0.38 10.60
C LEU A 121 -0.77 0.10 12.02
N HIS A 122 -1.17 1.32 12.35
CA HIS A 122 -1.02 1.86 13.70
C HIS A 122 -1.85 1.08 14.72
N ALA A 123 -3.12 0.81 14.42
CA ALA A 123 -4.00 0.03 15.31
C ALA A 123 -3.52 -1.43 15.52
N LEU A 124 -2.73 -1.96 14.59
CA LEU A 124 -2.09 -3.28 14.69
C LEU A 124 -0.67 -3.24 15.27
N ASN A 125 -0.20 -2.06 15.72
CA ASN A 125 1.15 -1.82 16.22
C ASN A 125 2.27 -2.22 15.22
N LEU A 126 2.00 -2.09 13.92
CA LEU A 126 2.94 -2.42 12.85
C LEU A 126 3.75 -1.20 12.37
N THR A 127 3.47 -0.01 12.88
CA THR A 127 4.18 1.23 12.52
C THR A 127 5.72 1.10 12.61
N PRO A 128 6.31 0.47 13.64
CA PRO A 128 7.77 0.33 13.73
C PRO A 128 8.40 -0.55 12.63
N LEU A 129 7.58 -1.36 11.95
CA LEU A 129 8.03 -2.26 10.88
C LEU A 129 7.89 -1.62 9.48
N ILE A 130 7.36 -0.40 9.39
CA ILE A 130 7.24 0.32 8.12
C ILE A 130 8.63 0.77 7.68
N LEU A 131 9.00 0.42 6.45
CA LEU A 131 10.20 0.91 5.78
C LEU A 131 9.83 2.06 4.84
N PRO A 132 9.94 3.33 5.28
CA PRO A 132 9.60 4.47 4.43
C PRO A 132 10.63 4.64 3.31
N VAL A 133 10.14 4.98 2.11
CA VAL A 133 10.99 5.42 1.00
C VAL A 133 10.91 6.95 0.95
N PRO A 134 12.00 7.68 1.26
CA PRO A 134 12.02 9.14 1.19
C PRO A 134 11.72 9.64 -0.22
N THR A 135 11.07 10.79 -0.32
CA THR A 135 10.78 11.43 -1.62
C THR A 135 12.03 11.84 -2.38
N THR A 136 13.17 11.92 -1.70
CA THR A 136 14.50 12.21 -2.26
C THR A 136 15.22 10.97 -2.78
N SER A 137 14.72 9.76 -2.48
CA SER A 137 15.33 8.51 -2.96
C SER A 137 15.23 8.41 -4.48
N PRO A 138 16.27 7.89 -5.18
CA PRO A 138 16.19 7.60 -6.61
C PRO A 138 14.95 6.76 -6.98
N ALA A 139 14.54 5.82 -6.11
CA ALA A 139 13.37 4.98 -6.31
C ALA A 139 12.03 5.75 -6.26
N ALA A 140 11.99 6.93 -5.61
CA ALA A 140 10.80 7.78 -5.54
C ALA A 140 10.77 8.85 -6.65
N CYS A 141 11.96 9.36 -7.01
CA CYS A 141 12.14 10.48 -7.94
C CYS A 141 12.03 10.08 -9.41
N THR A 142 12.43 8.86 -9.77
CA THR A 142 12.60 8.51 -11.18
C THR A 142 11.69 7.36 -11.57
N ARG A 143 10.92 7.55 -12.65
CA ARG A 143 10.13 6.50 -13.31
C ARG A 143 10.63 6.38 -14.74
N TYR A 144 10.64 5.17 -15.27
CA TYR A 144 11.08 4.90 -16.63
C TYR A 144 9.99 4.16 -17.41
N ILE A 145 9.91 4.42 -18.72
CA ILE A 145 9.21 3.57 -19.68
C ILE A 145 10.26 2.90 -20.54
N LEU A 146 10.16 1.58 -20.72
CA LEU A 146 11.03 0.86 -21.66
C LEU A 146 10.54 1.11 -23.08
N SER A 147 11.40 1.65 -23.94
CA SER A 147 11.09 1.80 -25.37
C SER A 147 11.13 0.43 -26.06
N PRO A 148 10.09 0.05 -26.82
CA PRO A 148 10.09 -1.22 -27.56
C PRO A 148 11.03 -1.20 -28.77
N THR A 149 11.37 -0.02 -29.29
CA THR A 149 12.23 0.10 -30.48
C THR A 149 13.70 0.20 -30.10
N THR A 150 14.03 1.00 -29.08
CA THR A 150 15.41 1.23 -28.67
C THR A 150 15.86 0.30 -27.55
N HIS A 151 14.94 -0.41 -26.89
CA HIS A 151 15.19 -1.23 -25.70
C HIS A 151 15.93 -0.49 -24.57
N ARG A 152 15.82 0.85 -24.54
CA ARG A 152 16.42 1.70 -23.51
C ARG A 152 15.33 2.28 -22.61
N PRO A 153 15.62 2.46 -21.30
CA PRO A 153 14.71 3.13 -20.40
C PRO A 153 14.66 4.62 -20.71
N ILE A 154 13.46 5.16 -20.91
CA ILE A 154 13.19 6.58 -21.12
C ILE A 154 12.64 7.15 -19.80
N PRO A 155 13.29 8.14 -19.17
CA PRO A 155 12.80 8.74 -17.94
C PRO A 155 11.50 9.51 -18.18
N ILE A 156 10.52 9.31 -17.29
CA ILE A 156 9.27 10.08 -17.26
C ILE A 156 9.51 11.31 -16.37
N PRO A 157 9.34 12.54 -16.89
CA PRO A 157 9.36 13.73 -16.06
C PRO A 157 8.29 13.64 -14.96
N MET A 158 8.70 13.79 -13.72
CA MET A 158 7.78 13.84 -12.58
C MET A 158 7.39 15.30 -12.33
N PRO A 159 6.09 15.63 -12.13
CA PRO A 159 5.72 16.97 -11.69
C PRO A 159 6.42 17.27 -10.37
N SER A 160 7.33 18.24 -10.40
CA SER A 160 8.15 18.66 -9.28
C SER A 160 7.28 19.33 -8.23
N GLY A 161 6.93 18.61 -7.17
CA GLY A 161 6.63 19.26 -5.89
C GLY A 161 7.93 19.78 -5.33
N THR A 162 8.18 21.08 -5.48
CA THR A 162 9.39 21.82 -5.09
C THR A 162 10.70 21.43 -5.80
N SER A 163 11.40 22.46 -6.25
CA SER A 163 12.62 22.45 -7.07
C SER A 163 13.71 21.51 -6.55
N ALA A 164 14.14 20.57 -7.39
CA ALA A 164 15.47 20.00 -7.27
C ALA A 164 16.51 21.12 -7.54
N PRO A 165 17.62 21.19 -6.78
CA PRO A 165 18.70 22.11 -7.10
C PRO A 165 19.26 21.73 -8.48
N SER A 166 19.41 22.74 -9.32
CA SER A 166 20.03 22.63 -10.64
C SER A 166 21.34 21.83 -10.55
N SER A 167 21.47 20.83 -11.44
CA SER A 167 22.67 20.03 -11.60
C SER A 167 23.93 20.92 -11.69
N PRO A 168 25.07 20.51 -11.11
CA PRO A 168 26.30 21.29 -11.22
C PRO A 168 26.72 21.35 -12.69
N HIS A 169 26.93 22.59 -13.13
CA HIS A 169 27.43 22.97 -14.44
C HIS A 169 28.67 22.12 -14.81
N SER A 170 28.61 21.41 -15.94
CA SER A 170 29.81 20.76 -16.49
C SER A 170 30.84 21.84 -16.85
N PRO A 171 32.13 21.67 -16.50
CA PRO A 171 33.14 22.68 -16.81
C PRO A 171 33.29 22.81 -18.33
N SER A 172 33.23 24.05 -18.81
CA SER A 172 33.51 24.43 -20.19
C SER A 172 34.92 24.00 -20.57
N GLN A 173 35.05 23.31 -21.71
CA GLN A 173 36.34 23.01 -22.32
C GLN A 173 37.05 24.31 -22.74
N PRO A 174 38.38 24.42 -22.55
CA PRO A 174 39.13 25.60 -22.96
C PRO A 174 39.23 25.70 -24.49
N ASN A 175 39.02 26.91 -25.01
CA ASN A 175 39.12 27.28 -26.42
C ASN A 175 40.47 26.85 -27.03
N ASN A 176 40.40 26.14 -28.15
CA ASN A 176 41.53 25.83 -29.01
C ASN A 176 41.83 27.05 -29.92
N PRO A 177 43.06 27.62 -29.93
CA PRO A 177 43.37 28.72 -30.83
C PRO A 177 43.57 28.19 -32.27
N ASN A 178 42.92 28.90 -33.21
CA ASN A 178 42.97 28.65 -34.65
C ASN A 178 44.39 28.84 -35.23
N PRO A 179 44.96 27.87 -35.98
CA PRO A 179 46.25 28.04 -36.63
C PRO A 179 46.03 28.49 -38.07
N ASN A 180 46.08 29.79 -38.35
CA ASN A 180 46.26 30.30 -39.72
C ASN A 180 46.73 31.76 -39.71
N HIS A 181 48.04 31.97 -39.76
CA HIS A 181 48.61 32.98 -40.64
C HIS A 181 50.11 32.70 -40.89
N LEU A 182 50.41 32.31 -42.13
CA LEU A 182 51.74 32.42 -42.73
C LEU A 182 51.99 33.90 -43.12
N LEU A 183 53.19 34.40 -42.78
CA LEU A 183 54.20 35.16 -43.55
C LEU A 183 53.76 36.09 -44.71
N PRO A 184 54.49 37.19 -44.98
CA PRO A 184 55.93 37.24 -45.29
C PRO A 184 56.85 37.71 -44.16
#